data_AF-A0A484Z8U0-F1
#
_entry.id   AF-A0A484Z8U0-F1
#
_cell.length_a   1.000
_cell.length_b   1.000
_cell.length_c   1.000
_cell.angle_alpha   90.00
_cell.angle_beta   90.00
_cell.angle_gamma   90.00
#
_symmetry.space_group_name_H-M   'P 1'
#
loop_
_entity.id
_entity.type
_entity.pdbx_description
1 polymer ?
#
loop_
_entity_poly.entity_id
_entity_poly.type
_entity_poly.pdbx_seq_one_letter_code
_entity_poly.pdbx_strand_id
1 'polypeptide(L)'
;MGCGDATERMKDGESVTVSCAEGDTGYVYADILDFSVKSSSVDTMPDLPLKIMMNVGNPDRAFDFACLPNEGVGLARLEFIINRMIGVHPRALLEFDEQDAKLQNEIREMMKGYDSPKEFYVGRLTEGSRRWRGVLSETRHRASV
;
A
#
# COMPACT_ATOMS: atom_id res chain seq x y z
N MET A 1 -10.19 -18.02 0.26
CA MET A 1 -8.99 -18.69 0.81
C MET A 1 -8.61 -19.82 -0.14
N GLY A 2 -7.48 -19.71 -0.82
CA GLY A 2 -7.00 -20.70 -1.79
C GLY A 2 -5.89 -21.56 -1.19
N CYS A 3 -6.23 -22.42 -0.24
CA CYS A 3 -5.29 -23.42 0.27
C CYS A 3 -5.44 -24.68 -0.59
N GLY A 4 -4.69 -24.77 -1.69
CA GLY A 4 -4.82 -25.85 -2.69
C GLY A 4 -4.73 -27.26 -2.10
N ASP A 5 -3.73 -27.50 -1.25
CA ASP A 5 -3.39 -28.86 -0.77
C ASP A 5 -3.56 -29.03 0.76
N ALA A 6 -4.23 -28.08 1.44
CA ALA A 6 -4.31 -28.10 2.91
C ALA A 6 -5.05 -29.33 3.45
N THR A 7 -6.07 -29.80 2.74
CA THR A 7 -6.84 -31.02 3.09
C THR A 7 -6.07 -32.33 2.90
N GLU A 8 -5.00 -32.34 2.09
CA GLU A 8 -4.15 -33.54 1.93
C GLU A 8 -2.96 -33.54 2.90
N ARG A 9 -2.48 -32.35 3.28
CA ARG A 9 -1.29 -32.18 4.13
C ARG A 9 -1.59 -32.16 5.62
N MET A 10 -2.78 -31.74 6.03
CA MET A 10 -3.15 -31.63 7.44
C MET A 10 -4.05 -32.79 7.86
N LYS A 11 -3.78 -33.36 9.04
CA LYS A 11 -4.62 -34.40 9.63
C LYS A 11 -5.60 -33.81 10.62
N ASP A 12 -6.76 -34.45 10.74
CA ASP A 12 -7.79 -34.03 11.69
C ASP A 12 -7.25 -34.20 13.13
N GLY A 13 -7.26 -33.11 13.91
CA GLY A 13 -6.68 -33.05 15.25
C GLY A 13 -5.22 -32.60 15.35
N GLU A 14 -4.59 -32.21 14.24
CA GLU A 14 -3.21 -31.67 14.25
C GLU A 14 -3.21 -30.19 14.68
N SER A 15 -2.46 -29.89 15.75
CA SER A 15 -2.29 -28.52 16.23
C SER A 15 -1.33 -27.75 15.32
N VAL A 16 -1.78 -26.63 14.77
CA VAL A 16 -0.98 -25.78 13.89
C VAL A 16 -1.04 -24.33 14.32
N THR A 17 0.03 -23.59 14.02
CA THR A 17 0.09 -22.14 14.20
C THR A 17 -0.07 -21.44 12.86
N VAL A 18 -1.07 -20.57 12.74
CA VAL A 18 -1.31 -19.77 11.54
C VAL A 18 -0.78 -18.35 11.75
N SER A 19 0.10 -17.89 10.87
CA SER A 19 0.64 -16.53 10.85
C SER A 19 0.10 -15.76 9.66
N CYS A 20 -0.62 -14.66 9.92
CA CYS A 20 -1.04 -13.69 8.92
C CYS A 20 -0.17 -12.42 8.93
N ALA A 21 1.03 -12.48 9.51
CA ALA A 21 1.87 -11.30 9.72
C ALA A 21 2.47 -10.73 8.41
N GLU A 22 2.52 -11.52 7.32
CA GLU A 22 3.05 -11.09 6.02
C GLU A 22 1.98 -10.47 5.10
N GLY A 23 0.81 -10.10 5.63
CA GLY A 23 -0.27 -9.45 4.88
C GLY A 23 -1.17 -10.46 4.17
N ASP A 24 -1.17 -10.47 2.84
CA ASP A 24 -2.07 -11.32 2.03
C ASP A 24 -1.64 -12.79 1.97
N THR A 25 -0.39 -13.11 2.34
CA THR A 25 0.13 -14.48 2.36
C THR A 25 0.17 -14.98 3.80
N GLY A 26 -0.68 -15.97 4.10
CA GLY A 26 -0.69 -16.66 5.40
C GLY A 26 0.21 -17.89 5.39
N TYR A 27 1.01 -18.06 6.44
CA TYR A 27 1.85 -19.25 6.65
C TYR A 27 1.27 -20.14 7.73
N VAL A 28 1.34 -21.44 7.51
CA VAL A 28 0.93 -22.46 8.48
C VAL A 28 2.19 -23.21 8.92
N TYR A 29 2.45 -23.17 10.22
CA TYR A 29 3.55 -23.90 10.85
C TYR A 29 3.00 -25.11 11.61
N ALA A 30 3.76 -26.20 11.60
CA ALA A 30 3.48 -27.36 12.44
C ALA A 30 3.71 -27.02 13.92
N ASP A 31 2.85 -27.57 14.78
CA ASP A 31 2.84 -27.36 16.24
C ASP A 31 2.45 -25.94 16.70
N ILE A 32 2.19 -25.83 18.01
CA ILE A 32 1.86 -24.57 18.68
C ILE A 32 3.17 -23.86 19.00
N LEU A 33 3.50 -22.82 18.23
CA LEU A 33 4.64 -21.96 18.50
C LEU A 33 4.28 -20.96 19.59
N ASP A 34 5.18 -20.79 20.55
CA ASP A 34 5.06 -19.74 21.57
C ASP A 34 5.10 -18.36 20.90
N PHE A 35 4.01 -17.61 21.02
CA PHE A 35 3.92 -16.23 20.57
C PHE A 35 3.78 -15.29 21.77
N SER A 36 4.48 -14.17 21.71
CA SER A 36 4.34 -13.10 22.70
C SER A 36 3.62 -11.93 22.04
N VAL A 37 2.39 -11.65 22.48
CA VAL A 37 1.67 -10.44 22.08
C VAL A 37 2.12 -9.29 22.97
N LYS A 38 2.87 -8.35 22.39
CA LYS A 38 3.13 -7.05 23.01
C LYS A 38 2.11 -6.06 22.48
N SER A 39 0.99 -5.91 23.19
CA SER A 39 0.05 -4.82 22.94
C SER A 39 0.53 -3.57 23.67
N SER A 40 1.05 -2.59 22.93
CA SER A 40 1.22 -1.25 23.46
C SER A 40 -0.09 -0.49 23.25
N SER A 41 -0.83 -0.23 24.33
CA SER A 41 -1.98 0.67 24.29
C SER A 41 -1.47 2.09 24.05
N VAL A 42 -1.83 2.69 22.90
CA VAL A 42 -1.54 4.10 22.62
C VAL A 42 -2.76 4.94 23.01
N ASP A 43 -3.32 4.68 24.19
CA ASP A 43 -4.54 5.36 24.69
C ASP A 43 -4.24 6.71 25.35
N THR A 44 -2.96 7.02 25.58
CA THR A 44 -2.54 8.27 26.23
C THR A 44 -1.50 8.99 25.38
N MET A 45 -1.97 9.62 24.31
CA MET A 45 -1.22 10.70 23.69
C MET A 45 -1.67 12.01 24.36
N PRO A 46 -0.85 12.62 25.23
CA PRO A 46 -1.19 13.92 25.80
C PRO A 46 -1.32 14.96 24.68
N ASP A 47 -2.19 15.95 24.86
CA ASP A 47 -2.32 17.07 23.93
C ASP A 47 -0.97 17.79 23.81
N LEU A 48 -0.30 17.55 22.69
CA LEU A 48 0.96 18.20 22.35
C LEU A 48 0.64 19.44 21.52
N PRO A 49 1.35 20.56 21.72
CA PRO A 49 1.17 21.77 20.90
C PRO A 49 1.68 21.62 19.46
N LEU A 50 2.13 20.41 19.07
CA LEU A 50 2.73 20.10 17.80
C LEU A 50 2.06 18.87 17.18
N LYS A 51 1.84 18.96 15.87
CA LYS A 51 1.19 17.92 15.08
C LYS A 51 2.20 16.85 14.70
N ILE A 52 2.01 15.63 15.18
CA ILE A 52 2.84 14.49 14.75
C ILE A 52 2.32 14.02 13.39
N MET A 53 3.12 14.25 12.35
CA MET A 53 2.81 13.83 10.98
C MET A 53 3.77 12.73 10.52
N MET A 54 3.28 11.86 9.65
CA MET A 54 4.06 10.77 9.08
C MET A 54 4.71 11.15 7.76
N ASN A 55 5.95 10.68 7.56
CA ASN A 55 6.59 10.67 6.25
C ASN A 55 6.35 9.30 5.62
N VAL A 56 5.62 9.27 4.53
CA VAL A 56 5.22 8.01 3.91
C VAL A 56 5.58 8.04 2.42
N GLY A 57 6.37 7.05 2.01
CA GLY A 57 6.73 6.87 0.61
C GLY A 57 5.87 5.86 -0.12
N ASN A 58 5.39 4.81 0.55
CA ASN A 58 4.60 3.77 -0.09
C ASN A 58 3.10 3.95 0.21
N PRO A 59 2.25 4.18 -0.81
CA PRO A 59 0.81 4.34 -0.61
C PRO A 59 0.11 3.06 -0.14
N ASP A 60 0.69 1.87 -0.38
CA ASP A 60 0.12 0.60 0.09
C ASP A 60 0.21 0.49 1.62
N ARG A 61 1.35 0.85 2.19
CA ARG A 61 1.58 0.80 3.65
C ARG A 61 0.93 1.96 4.40
N ALA A 62 0.48 2.99 3.70
CA ALA A 62 -0.16 4.14 4.32
C ALA A 62 -1.44 3.74 5.09
N PHE A 63 -2.15 2.71 4.64
CA PHE A 63 -3.32 2.17 5.32
C PHE A 63 -2.96 1.43 6.62
N ASP A 64 -1.86 0.66 6.64
CA ASP A 64 -1.39 -0.01 7.86
C ASP A 64 -1.04 1.00 8.95
N PHE A 65 -0.48 2.14 8.55
CA PHE A 65 -0.13 3.23 9.45
C PHE A 65 -1.29 4.14 9.85
N ALA A 66 -2.44 4.04 9.18
CA ALA A 66 -3.67 4.73 9.62
C ALA A 66 -4.13 4.25 11.00
N CYS A 67 -3.71 3.05 11.41
CA CYS A 67 -3.98 2.48 12.73
C CYS A 67 -3.17 3.14 13.86
N LEU A 68 -2.12 3.90 13.56
CA LEU A 68 -1.35 4.64 14.57
C LEU A 68 -1.96 6.02 14.80
N PRO A 69 -1.99 6.54 16.04
CA PRO A 69 -2.44 7.91 16.29
C PRO A 69 -1.45 8.90 15.68
N ASN A 70 -1.85 9.52 14.58
CA ASN A 70 -1.09 10.55 13.88
C ASN A 70 -2.05 11.61 13.32
N GLU A 71 -1.58 12.84 13.13
CA GLU A 71 -2.36 13.92 12.54
C GLU A 71 -2.32 13.92 10.99
N GLY A 72 -1.86 12.83 10.40
CA GLY A 72 -1.82 12.58 8.97
C GLY A 72 -0.42 12.42 8.39
N VAL A 73 -0.35 12.45 7.06
CA VAL A 73 0.88 12.39 6.25
C VAL A 73 1.38 13.80 5.98
N GLY A 74 2.54 14.15 6.54
CA GLY A 74 3.18 15.45 6.38
C GLY A 74 4.08 15.53 5.14
N LEU A 75 4.60 14.38 4.69
CA LEU A 75 5.37 14.29 3.46
C LEU A 75 5.02 12.99 2.73
N ALA A 76 4.48 13.14 1.52
CA ALA A 76 4.28 12.04 0.60
C ALA A 76 5.36 12.11 -0.49
N ARG A 77 6.13 11.03 -0.66
CA ARG A 77 7.18 10.96 -1.68
C ARG A 77 6.58 10.55 -3.03
N LEU A 78 6.61 11.45 -4.00
CA LEU A 78 6.03 11.27 -5.33
C LEU A 78 6.76 10.21 -6.16
N GLU A 79 8.04 10.01 -5.90
CA GLU A 79 8.93 9.13 -6.67
C GLU A 79 8.46 7.67 -6.64
N PHE A 80 7.84 7.25 -5.53
CA PHE A 80 7.25 5.92 -5.41
C PHE A 80 5.97 5.77 -6.22
N ILE A 81 5.19 6.85 -6.40
CA ILE A 81 4.02 6.84 -7.29
C ILE A 81 4.50 6.65 -8.74
N ILE A 82 5.55 7.38 -9.14
CA ILE A 82 6.10 7.27 -10.50
C ILE A 82 6.67 5.85 -10.72
N ASN A 83 7.51 5.34 -9.82
CA ASN A 83 8.16 4.04 -10.00
C ASN A 83 7.19 2.85 -9.88
N ARG A 84 6.17 2.92 -9.02
CA ARG A 84 5.30 1.76 -8.72
C ARG A 84 3.96 1.79 -9.47
N MET A 85 3.39 2.97 -9.74
CA MET A 85 2.11 3.09 -10.45
C MET A 85 2.26 3.41 -11.94
N ILE A 86 3.23 4.25 -12.30
CA ILE A 86 3.40 4.68 -13.70
C ILE A 86 4.38 3.76 -14.42
N GLY A 87 5.49 3.39 -13.77
CA GLY A 87 6.47 2.44 -14.31
C GLY A 87 7.21 2.91 -15.57
N VAL A 88 6.91 4.11 -16.06
CA VAL A 88 7.45 4.71 -17.27
C VAL A 88 8.07 6.05 -16.93
N HIS A 89 9.25 6.33 -17.50
CA HIS A 89 9.91 7.61 -17.32
C HIS A 89 9.07 8.74 -17.94
N PRO A 90 8.82 9.87 -17.23
CA PRO A 90 7.94 10.94 -17.72
C PRO A 90 8.39 11.53 -19.06
N ARG A 91 9.70 11.54 -19.33
CA ARG A 91 10.22 11.99 -20.64
C ARG A 91 9.78 11.08 -21.79
N ALA A 92 9.72 9.76 -21.58
CA ALA A 92 9.26 8.82 -22.60
C ALA A 92 7.75 8.97 -22.91
N LEU A 93 6.96 9.46 -21.94
CA LEU A 93 5.54 9.79 -22.15
C LEU A 93 5.37 11.14 -22.87
N LEU A 94 6.27 12.10 -22.66
CA LEU A 94 6.25 13.40 -23.32
C LEU A 94 6.72 13.32 -24.78
N GLU A 95 7.79 12.56 -25.01
CA GLU A 95 8.40 12.32 -26.33
C GLU A 95 7.89 11.00 -26.93
N PHE A 96 6.62 10.64 -26.67
CA PHE A 96 6.05 9.34 -27.08
C PHE A 96 6.21 9.08 -28.58
N ASP A 97 5.99 10.10 -29.41
CA ASP A 97 6.07 10.01 -30.87
C ASP A 97 7.51 9.80 -31.38
N GLU A 98 8.53 10.15 -30.58
CA GLU A 98 9.95 9.99 -30.90
C GLU A 98 10.54 8.67 -30.38
N GLN A 99 9.76 7.89 -29.61
CA GLN A 99 10.22 6.60 -29.08
C GLN A 99 10.18 5.49 -30.15
N ASP A 100 10.99 4.44 -29.92
CA ASP A 100 10.94 3.23 -30.75
C ASP A 100 9.54 2.60 -30.76
N ALA A 101 9.15 2.04 -31.91
CA ALA A 101 7.85 1.38 -32.08
C ALA A 101 7.58 0.27 -31.04
N LYS A 102 8.64 -0.40 -30.56
CA LYS A 102 8.54 -1.40 -29.49
C LYS A 102 8.13 -0.75 -28.16
N LEU A 103 8.79 0.34 -27.76
CA LEU A 103 8.50 1.06 -26.54
C LEU A 103 7.13 1.75 -26.61
N GLN A 104 6.76 2.28 -27.77
CA GLN A 104 5.41 2.83 -28.00
C GLN A 104 4.32 1.78 -27.76
N ASN A 105 4.53 0.54 -28.21
CA ASN A 105 3.58 -0.55 -27.96
C ASN A 105 3.51 -0.93 -26.48
N GLU A 106 4.65 -1.02 -25.78
CA GLU A 106 4.67 -1.29 -24.33
C GLU A 106 3.93 -0.20 -23.54
N ILE A 107 4.16 1.08 -23.87
CA ILE A 107 3.44 2.20 -23.26
C ILE A 107 1.95 2.17 -23.61
N ARG A 108 1.58 1.84 -24.86
CA ARG A 108 0.17 1.69 -25.28
C ARG A 108 -0.56 0.61 -24.51
N GLU A 109 0.10 -0.51 -24.23
CA GLU A 109 -0.45 -1.58 -23.39
C GLU A 109 -0.66 -1.11 -21.94
N MET A 110 0.29 -0.36 -21.37
CA MET A 110 0.18 0.18 -20.02
C MET A 110 -0.86 1.30 -19.88
N MET A 111 -1.07 2.11 -20.93
CA MET A 111 -2.04 3.21 -20.92
C MET A 111 -3.47 2.80 -21.34
N LYS A 112 -3.75 1.49 -21.49
CA LYS A 112 -5.08 1.00 -21.85
C LYS A 112 -6.16 1.60 -20.93
N GLY A 113 -7.09 2.34 -21.52
CA GLY A 113 -8.15 3.07 -20.79
C GLY A 113 -7.93 4.58 -20.65
N TYR A 114 -6.84 5.12 -21.20
CA TYR A 114 -6.58 6.57 -21.27
C TYR A 114 -6.40 7.02 -22.71
N ASP A 115 -6.93 8.21 -23.04
CA ASP A 115 -6.92 8.74 -24.41
C ASP A 115 -5.57 9.36 -24.80
N SER A 116 -4.75 9.76 -23.82
CA SER A 116 -3.42 10.34 -24.07
C SER A 116 -2.36 9.92 -23.04
N PRO A 117 -1.07 9.85 -23.42
CA PRO A 117 0.02 9.57 -22.47
C PRO A 117 0.11 10.60 -21.32
N LYS A 118 -0.29 11.85 -21.59
CA LYS A 118 -0.36 12.93 -20.59
C LYS A 118 -1.48 12.69 -19.59
N GLU A 119 -2.67 12.31 -20.05
CA GLU A 119 -3.79 11.98 -19.15
C GLU A 119 -3.52 10.70 -18.37
N PHE A 120 -2.83 9.72 -18.94
CA PHE A 120 -2.35 8.56 -18.21
C PHE A 120 -1.48 8.98 -17.02
N TYR A 121 -0.49 9.85 -17.26
CA TYR A 121 0.39 10.34 -16.21
C TYR A 121 -0.38 11.11 -15.11
N VAL A 122 -1.24 12.06 -15.51
CA VAL A 122 -2.03 12.87 -14.57
C VAL A 122 -3.05 12.02 -13.82
N GLY A 123 -3.69 11.08 -14.48
CA GLY A 123 -4.69 10.17 -13.91
C GLY A 123 -4.07 9.28 -12.84
N ARG A 124 -2.95 8.62 -13.15
CA ARG A 124 -2.23 7.76 -12.19
C ARG A 124 -1.67 8.56 -11.01
N LEU A 125 -1.18 9.78 -11.26
CA LEU A 125 -0.74 10.67 -10.19
C LEU A 125 -1.90 11.04 -9.26
N THR A 126 -3.05 11.41 -9.84
CA THR A 126 -4.25 11.82 -9.08
C THR A 126 -4.82 10.67 -8.27
N GLU A 127 -4.84 9.46 -8.84
CA GLU A 127 -5.23 8.23 -8.15
C GLU A 127 -4.32 7.97 -6.94
N GLY A 128 -3.00 8.07 -7.13
CA GLY A 128 -2.03 7.98 -6.05
C GLY A 128 -2.30 9.01 -4.95
N SER A 129 -2.45 10.28 -5.30
CA SER A 129 -2.79 11.37 -4.36
C SER A 129 -4.12 11.16 -3.63
N ARG A 130 -5.14 10.61 -4.30
CA ARG A 130 -6.42 10.27 -3.65
C ARG A 130 -6.27 9.18 -2.61
N ARG A 131 -5.46 8.16 -2.89
CA ARG A 131 -5.18 7.09 -1.94
C ARG A 131 -4.55 7.61 -0.64
N TRP A 132 -3.65 8.58 -0.74
CA TRP A 132 -3.09 9.28 0.43
C TRP A 132 -4.15 10.06 1.22
N ARG A 133 -5.09 10.71 0.52
CA ARG A 133 -6.17 11.47 1.17
C ARG A 133 -7.14 10.58 1.94
N GLY A 134 -7.43 9.36 1.45
CA GLY A 134 -8.30 8.40 2.16
C GLY A 134 -7.76 8.08 3.55
N VAL A 135 -6.45 7.85 3.65
CA VAL A 135 -5.75 7.62 4.93
C VAL A 135 -5.92 8.81 5.88
N LEU A 136 -5.80 10.04 5.39
CA LEU A 136 -5.96 11.26 6.21
C LEU A 136 -7.38 11.45 6.78
N SER A 137 -8.42 11.06 6.04
CA SER A 137 -9.81 11.17 6.52
C SER A 137 -10.13 10.16 7.61
N GLU A 138 -9.55 8.96 7.52
CA GLU A 138 -9.82 7.87 8.46
C GLU A 138 -9.17 8.12 9.83
N THR A 139 -7.96 8.70 9.86
CA THR A 139 -7.27 9.03 11.11
C THR A 139 -7.99 10.14 11.91
N ARG A 140 -8.59 11.13 11.23
CA ARG A 140 -9.36 12.19 11.89
C ARG A 140 -10.63 11.69 12.59
N HIS A 141 -11.29 10.69 12.04
CA HIS A 141 -12.51 10.14 12.65
C HIS A 141 -12.24 9.37 13.93
N ARG A 142 -11.06 8.75 14.07
CA ARG A 142 -10.67 8.00 15.28
C ARG A 142 -10.03 8.86 16.37
N ALA A 143 -9.37 9.96 16.03
CA ALA A 143 -8.81 10.88 17.02
C ALA A 143 -9.86 11.75 17.74
N SER A 144 -11.15 11.63 17.37
CA SER A 144 -12.26 12.45 17.90
C SER A 144 -13.18 11.69 18.87
N VAL A 145 -12.83 10.46 19.28
CA VAL A 145 -13.63 9.61 20.20
C VAL A 145 -12.78 9.21 21.40
#